data_AF-A0AA38AP73-F1
#
_entry.id   AF-A0AA38AP73-F1
#
_cell.length_a   1.000
_cell.length_b   1.000
_cell.length_c   1.000
_cell.angle_alpha   90.00
_cell.angle_beta   90.00
_cell.angle_gamma   90.00
#
_symmetry.space_group_name_H-M   'P 1'
#
loop_
_entity.id
_entity.type
_entity.pdbx_description
1 polymer ?
#
loop_
_entity_poly.entity_id
_entity_poly.type
_entity_poly.pdbx_seq_one_letter_code
_entity_poly.pdbx_strand_id
1 'polypeptide(L)' 'MRGRGIIGVIVIVWLLIGVFATWQRGYFSNSQTNCATAGSIALTVVAGPLNYAGVNPKVASCNLPQPSQ' A
#
# COMPACT_ATOMS: atom_id res chain seq x y z
N MET A 1 25.64 10.17 13.91
CA MET A 1 25.57 10.27 12.43
C MET A 1 25.36 8.93 11.71
N ARG A 2 25.74 7.77 12.29
CA ARG A 2 25.65 6.44 11.64
C ARG A 2 24.22 5.88 11.45
N GLY A 3 23.28 6.20 12.33
CA GLY A 3 21.90 5.68 12.25
C GLY A 3 21.06 6.27 11.10
N ARG A 4 21.42 7.48 10.63
CA ARG A 4 20.62 8.21 9.62
C ARG A 4 20.70 7.56 8.22
N GLY A 5 21.83 6.92 7.91
CA GLY A 5 22.00 6.18 6.64
C GLY A 5 21.19 4.89 6.59
N ILE A 6 21.16 4.13 7.70
CA ILE A 6 20.43 2.86 7.78
C ILE A 6 18.93 3.08 7.60
N ILE A 7 18.36 4.08 8.28
CA ILE A 7 16.95 4.43 8.12
C ILE A 7 16.64 4.81 6.67
N GLY A 8 17.52 5.59 6.02
CA GLY A 8 17.36 5.95 4.61
C GLY A 8 17.34 4.73 3.69
N VAL A 9 18.25 3.77 3.88
CA VAL A 9 18.28 2.52 3.09
C VAL A 9 17.00 1.71 3.30
N ILE A 10 16.54 1.58 4.54
CA ILE A 10 15.29 0.86 4.85
C ILE A 10 14.10 1.51 4.14
N VAL A 11 13.99 2.84 4.18
CA VAL A 11 12.91 3.58 3.49
C VAL A 11 12.99 3.39 1.97
N ILE A 12 14.18 3.42 1.38
CA ILE A 12 14.33 3.20 -0.07
C ILE A 12 13.87 1.79 -0.45
N VAL A 13 14.31 0.76 0.28
CA VAL A 13 13.89 -0.62 0.03
C VAL A 13 12.37 -0.76 0.19
N TRP A 14 11.80 -0.14 1.22
CA TRP A 14 10.35 -0.11 1.44
C TRP A 14 9.61 0.49 0.24
N LEU A 15 10.04 1.65 -0.26
CA LEU A 15 9.41 2.31 -1.39
C LEU A 15 9.51 1.48 -2.68
N LEU A 16 10.64 0.82 -2.92
CA LEU A 16 10.81 -0.07 -4.08
C LEU A 16 9.84 -1.25 -4.03
N ILE A 17 9.66 -1.88 -2.86
CA ILE A 17 8.67 -2.94 -2.67
C ILE A 17 7.25 -2.40 -2.90
N GLY A 18 6.96 -1.18 -2.45
CA GLY A 18 5.66 -0.52 -2.64
C GLY A 18 5.33 -0.28 -4.12
N VAL A 19 6.32 0.20 -4.90
CA VAL A 19 6.20 0.38 -6.36
C VAL A 19 6.01 -0.96 -7.07
N PHE A 20 6.75 -1.99 -6.65
CA PHE A 20 6.60 -3.33 -7.19
C PHE A 20 5.21 -3.92 -6.91
N ALA A 21 4.64 -3.66 -5.73
CA ALA A 21 3.28 -4.08 -5.37
C ALA A 21 2.20 -3.38 -6.21
N THR A 22 2.40 -2.10 -6.53
CA THR A 22 1.49 -1.34 -7.41
C THR A 22 1.55 -1.85 -8.84
N TRP A 23 2.74 -2.23 -9.31
CA TRP A 23 2.92 -2.86 -10.61
C TRP A 23 2.24 -4.23 -10.69
N GLN A 24 2.42 -5.11 -9.69
CA GLN A 24 1.74 -6.42 -9.63
C GLN A 24 0.21 -6.31 -9.65
N ARG A 25 -0.37 -5.28 -9.04
CA ARG A 25 -1.82 -5.03 -9.09
C ARG A 25 -2.30 -4.41 -10.40
N GLY A 26 -1.40 -4.09 -11.32
CA GLY A 26 -1.75 -3.49 -12.62
C GLY A 26 -2.27 -2.06 -12.52
N TYR A 27 -2.03 -1.35 -11.42
CA TYR A 27 -2.56 0.02 -11.23
C TYR A 27 -1.96 1.05 -12.18
N PHE A 28 -0.78 0.78 -12.76
CA PHE A 28 -0.16 1.63 -13.77
C PHE A 28 -0.73 1.44 -15.18
N SER A 29 -1.51 0.38 -15.41
CA SER A 29 -2.09 0.05 -16.71
C SER A 29 -3.47 0.68 -16.93
N ASN A 30 -4.03 1.32 -15.90
CA ASN A 30 -5.36 1.92 -15.96
C ASN A 30 -5.29 3.30 -16.64
N SER A 31 -6.08 3.50 -17.68
CA SER A 31 -6.16 4.76 -18.43
C SER A 31 -6.97 5.86 -17.73
N GLN A 32 -7.71 5.54 -16.66
CA GLN A 32 -8.43 6.54 -15.85
C GLN A 32 -7.59 6.99 -14.64
N THR A 33 -6.95 8.16 -14.82
CA THR A 33 -6.29 8.87 -13.72
C THR A 33 -7.32 9.69 -12.96
N ASN A 34 -7.80 9.17 -11.83
CA ASN A 34 -8.72 9.87 -10.93
C ASN A 34 -8.20 9.81 -9.47
N CYS A 35 -8.82 10.59 -8.58
CA CYS A 35 -8.41 10.66 -7.17
C CYS A 35 -8.45 9.31 -6.45
N ALA A 36 -9.39 8.43 -6.81
CA ALA A 36 -9.51 7.11 -6.20
C ALA A 36 -8.36 6.18 -6.63
N THR A 37 -7.99 6.21 -7.91
CA THR A 37 -6.83 5.48 -8.44
C THR A 37 -5.53 5.98 -7.80
N ALA A 38 -5.35 7.31 -7.76
CA ALA A 38 -4.17 7.92 -7.14
C ALA A 38 -4.05 7.58 -5.65
N GLY A 39 -5.17 7.67 -4.90
CA GLY A 39 -5.23 7.26 -3.51
C GLY A 39 -4.93 5.78 -3.30
N SER A 40 -5.43 4.90 -4.18
CA SER A 40 -5.18 3.46 -4.13
C SER A 40 -3.71 3.11 -4.39
N ILE A 41 -3.08 3.80 -5.35
CA ILE A 41 -1.64 3.67 -5.63
C ILE A 41 -0.83 4.13 -4.40
N ALA A 42 -1.11 5.33 -3.88
CA ALA A 42 -0.40 5.88 -2.73
C ALA A 42 -0.52 4.97 -1.50
N LEU A 43 -1.73 4.50 -1.19
CA LEU A 43 -1.98 3.58 -0.09
C LEU A 43 -1.23 2.25 -0.30
N THR A 44 -1.18 1.74 -1.54
CA THR A 44 -0.46 0.50 -1.84
C THR A 44 1.05 0.67 -1.74
N VAL A 45 1.63 1.82 -2.07
CA VAL A 45 3.07 2.06 -1.89
C VAL A 45 3.45 2.08 -0.41
N VAL A 46 2.61 2.70 0.43
CA VAL A 46 2.88 2.83 1.87
C VAL A 46 2.58 1.53 2.62
N ALA A 47 1.39 0.95 2.42
CA ALA A 47 0.89 -0.21 3.17
C ALA A 47 1.14 -1.55 2.47
N GLY A 48 1.42 -1.57 1.16
CA GLY A 48 1.72 -2.79 0.40
C GLY A 48 2.88 -3.59 0.97
N PRO A 49 4.03 -2.96 1.30
CA PRO A 49 5.18 -3.66 1.89
C PRO A 49 4.86 -4.36 3.22
N LEU A 50 3.90 -3.86 4.00
CA LEU A 50 3.47 -4.50 5.24
C LEU A 50 2.83 -5.88 5.01
N ASN A 51 2.21 -6.12 3.85
CA ASN A 51 1.69 -7.45 3.50
C ASN A 51 2.82 -8.47 3.33
N TYR A 52 3.97 -8.05 2.80
CA TYR A 52 5.16 -8.90 2.67
C TYR A 52 5.86 -9.13 4.02
N ALA A 53 5.66 -8.22 4.97
CA ALA A 53 6.09 -8.39 6.36
C ALA A 53 5.12 -9.27 7.18
N GLY A 54 4.08 -9.85 6.57
CA GLY A 54 3.12 -10.73 7.25
C GLY A 54 2.15 -10.02 8.19
N VAL A 55 2.08 -8.68 8.12
CA VAL A 55 1.16 -7.89 8.93
C VAL A 55 -0.24 -8.07 8.36
N ASN A 56 -1.12 -8.74 9.11
CA ASN A 56 -2.49 -9.03 8.68
C ASN A 56 -3.50 -8.29 9.58
N PRO A 57 -3.73 -6.98 9.34
CA PRO A 57 -4.62 -6.18 10.16
C PRO A 57 -6.07 -6.62 9.94
N LYS A 58 -6.66 -7.25 10.96
CA LYS A 58 -8.09 -7.59 10.97
C LYS A 58 -8.86 -6.39 11.53
N VAL A 59 -9.90 -5.96 10.81
CA VAL A 59 -10.91 -5.07 11.38
C VAL A 59 -11.64 -5.83 12.47
N ALA A 60 -11.42 -5.43 13.72
CA ALA A 60 -11.98 -6.12 14.90
C ALA A 60 -13.51 -6.02 14.97
N SER A 61 -14.09 -4.95 14.41
CA SER A 61 -15.53 -4.69 14.42
C SER A 61 -15.96 -4.00 13.11
N CYS A 62 -16.46 -4.79 12.17
CA CYS A 62 -17.08 -4.27 10.95
C CYS A 62 -18.60 -4.30 11.12
N ASN A 63 -19.22 -3.18 11.50
CA ASN A 63 -20.67 -3.02 11.51
C ASN A 63 -21.12 -2.66 10.09
N LEU A 64 -21.32 -3.69 9.26
CA LEU A 64 -21.88 -3.54 7.93
C LEU A 64 -23.41 -3.41 8.05
N PRO A 65 -24.04 -2.38 7.46
CA PRO A 65 -25.50 -2.30 7.40
C PRO A 65 -26.06 -3.51 6.62
N GLN A 66 -27.22 -4.02 7.02
CA GLN A 66 -27.89 -5.08 6.29
C GLN A 66 -28.20 -4.61 4.86
N PRO A 67 -27.94 -5.43 3.83
CA PRO A 67 -28.30 -5.08 2.46
C PRO A 67 -29.82 -4.94 2.38
N SER A 68 -30.32 -3.79 1.95
CA SER A 68 -31.69 -3.66 1.47
C SER A 68 -31.77 -4.33 0.10
N GLN A 69 -32.62 -5.34 -0.01
CA GLN A 69 -33.01 -5.95 -1.29
C GLN A 69 -33.76 -4.94 -2.16
#